data_AF-A0A2N3BM50-F1
#
_entry.id   AF-A0A2N3BM50-F1
#
_cell.length_a   1.000
_cell.length_b   1.000
_cell.length_c   1.000
_cell.angle_alpha   90.00
_cell.angle_beta   90.00
_cell.angle_gamma   90.00
#
_symmetry.space_group_name_H-M   'P 1'
#
loop_
_entity.id
_entity.type
_entity.pdbx_description
1 polymer ?
#
loop_
_entity_poly.entity_id
_entity_poly.type
_entity_poly.pdbx_seq_one_letter_code
_entity_poly.pdbx_strand_id
1 'polypeptide(L)'
;EALAEALAGAAADTPAPGTGTAPSGPPMTGGEKDALVVAVKQCWNVGALSTDAQHTVVTIGVSMDPSGRPVDGSIRLLGYEGGDETAARSAFDAGRRAIQRCARDGYPLPAEKYDQWREVEIVFNPERMRMK
;
A
#
# COMPACT_ATOMS: atom_id res chain seq x y z
N GLU A 1 40.39 23.61 -11.30
CA GLU A 1 41.25 22.47 -10.92
C GLU A 1 40.59 21.80 -9.72
N ALA A 2 39.65 20.89 -9.96
CA ALA A 2 39.91 19.45 -10.15
C ALA A 2 40.54 18.83 -8.89
N LEU A 3 39.73 18.57 -7.86
CA LEU A 3 40.08 17.57 -6.85
C LEU A 3 39.45 16.24 -7.27
N ALA A 4 40.34 15.36 -7.73
CA ALA A 4 40.10 13.94 -7.88
C ALA A 4 40.54 13.21 -6.60
N GLU A 5 40.01 11.99 -6.45
CA GLU A 5 40.44 10.90 -5.54
C GLU A 5 39.92 11.03 -4.09
N ALA A 6 39.34 10.02 -3.44
CA ALA A 6 39.68 8.60 -3.48
C ALA A 6 38.48 7.67 -3.16
N LEU A 7 38.63 6.45 -3.66
CA LEU A 7 37.75 5.29 -3.62
C LEU A 7 37.68 4.63 -2.23
N ALA A 8 36.59 3.92 -1.93
CA ALA A 8 36.62 2.46 -1.75
C ALA A 8 35.29 1.89 -1.22
N GLY A 9 34.81 0.85 -1.91
CA GLY A 9 34.16 -0.28 -1.26
C GLY A 9 32.64 -0.34 -1.33
N ALA A 10 32.11 -1.07 -2.31
CA ALA A 10 31.26 -2.25 -2.06
C ALA A 10 30.85 -2.88 -3.39
N ALA A 11 30.71 -4.20 -3.34
CA ALA A 11 30.38 -5.09 -4.43
C ALA A 11 29.15 -4.66 -5.25
N ALA A 12 29.16 -5.10 -6.50
CA ALA A 12 28.08 -4.95 -7.46
C ALA A 12 26.72 -5.37 -6.88
N ASP A 13 25.87 -4.39 -6.64
CA ASP A 13 24.43 -4.49 -6.84
C ASP A 13 24.13 -3.40 -7.86
N THR A 14 24.01 -3.76 -9.14
CA THR A 14 23.60 -2.80 -10.17
C THR A 14 22.14 -2.45 -9.88
N PRO A 15 21.81 -1.23 -9.41
CA PRO A 15 20.42 -0.84 -9.38
C PRO A 15 20.03 -0.72 -10.85
N ALA A 16 19.12 -1.59 -11.30
CA ALA A 16 18.46 -1.37 -12.57
C ALA A 16 17.98 0.10 -12.57
N PRO A 17 18.22 0.89 -13.64
CA PRO A 17 17.72 2.25 -13.70
C PRO A 17 16.21 2.18 -13.58
N GLY A 18 15.68 2.56 -12.41
CA GLY A 18 14.25 2.60 -12.17
C GLY A 18 13.66 3.58 -13.17
N THR A 19 12.83 3.10 -14.08
CA THR A 19 12.02 3.92 -14.99
C THR A 19 10.90 4.67 -14.24
N GLY A 20 10.99 4.77 -12.92
CA GLY A 20 10.03 5.44 -12.08
C GLY A 20 10.25 6.93 -12.14
N THR A 21 9.44 7.64 -12.92
CA THR A 21 9.17 9.05 -12.65
C THR A 21 8.82 9.16 -11.18
N ALA A 22 9.66 9.86 -10.40
CA ALA A 22 9.32 10.19 -9.02
C ALA A 22 7.95 10.87 -9.02
N PRO A 23 7.03 10.47 -8.13
CA PRO A 23 5.68 11.01 -8.15
C PRO A 23 5.76 12.54 -8.03
N SER A 24 5.08 13.22 -8.93
CA SER A 24 5.11 14.68 -9.02
C SER A 24 4.20 15.31 -7.96
N GLY A 25 4.55 16.51 -7.50
CA GLY A 25 3.78 17.25 -6.50
C GLY A 25 4.18 16.97 -5.04
N PRO A 26 3.56 17.68 -4.07
CA PRO A 26 3.85 17.52 -2.66
C PRO A 26 3.49 16.10 -2.17
N PRO A 27 4.25 15.52 -1.24
CA PRO A 27 3.91 14.23 -0.67
C PRO A 27 2.54 14.28 0.04
N MET A 28 1.91 13.12 0.16
CA MET A 28 0.75 12.99 1.03
C MET A 28 1.15 13.26 2.48
N THR A 29 0.35 14.08 3.16
CA THR A 29 0.47 14.32 4.60
C THR A 29 0.02 13.08 5.38
N GLY A 30 0.47 12.97 6.65
CA GLY A 30 0.03 11.90 7.54
C GLY A 30 -1.50 11.84 7.64
N GLY A 31 -2.16 12.97 7.85
CA GLY A 31 -3.62 13.04 7.96
C GLY A 31 -4.37 12.55 6.71
N GLU A 32 -3.84 12.80 5.51
CA GLU A 32 -4.46 12.30 4.27
C GLU A 32 -4.27 10.78 4.13
N LYS A 33 -3.09 10.24 4.48
CA LYS A 33 -2.85 8.79 4.52
C LYS A 33 -3.74 8.11 5.58
N ASP A 34 -3.85 8.70 6.77
CA ASP A 34 -4.69 8.21 7.87
C ASP A 34 -6.17 8.23 7.48
N ALA A 35 -6.64 9.25 6.78
CA ALA A 35 -8.01 9.31 6.28
C ALA A 35 -8.33 8.14 5.33
N LEU A 36 -7.40 7.78 4.43
CA LEU A 36 -7.54 6.59 3.58
C LEU A 36 -7.60 5.31 4.43
N VAL A 37 -6.67 5.15 5.38
CA VAL A 37 -6.63 3.98 6.26
C VAL A 37 -7.92 3.83 7.06
N VAL A 38 -8.44 4.92 7.62
CA VAL A 38 -9.70 4.95 8.36
C VAL A 38 -10.86 4.56 7.45
N ALA A 39 -10.92 5.12 6.23
CA ALA A 39 -11.98 4.81 5.28
C ALA A 39 -11.96 3.32 4.88
N VAL A 40 -10.80 2.74 4.60
CA VAL A 40 -10.66 1.30 4.30
C VAL A 40 -11.06 0.45 5.50
N LYS A 41 -10.63 0.85 6.71
CA LYS A 41 -10.88 0.12 7.96
C LYS A 41 -12.38 -0.01 8.26
N GLN A 42 -13.21 0.96 7.91
CA GLN A 42 -14.68 0.88 8.10
C GLN A 42 -15.31 -0.33 7.39
N CYS A 43 -14.72 -0.78 6.28
CA CYS A 43 -15.21 -1.93 5.53
C CYS A 43 -14.47 -3.22 5.83
N TRP A 44 -13.39 -3.17 6.61
CA TRP A 44 -12.62 -4.36 6.94
C TRP A 44 -13.18 -5.07 8.15
N ASN A 45 -13.87 -6.20 7.91
CA ASN A 45 -14.43 -7.01 8.98
C ASN A 45 -13.39 -7.98 9.55
N VAL A 46 -12.57 -7.48 10.48
CA VAL A 46 -11.55 -8.27 11.20
C VAL A 46 -12.17 -9.40 12.03
N GLY A 47 -13.38 -9.18 12.58
CA GLY A 47 -14.08 -10.19 13.39
C GLY A 47 -14.54 -11.42 12.61
N ALA A 48 -14.59 -11.34 11.27
CA ALA A 48 -14.91 -12.47 10.41
C ALA A 48 -13.67 -13.27 9.97
N LEU A 49 -12.47 -12.84 10.36
CA LEU A 49 -11.22 -13.56 10.07
C LEU A 49 -11.07 -14.76 11.00
N SER A 50 -10.39 -15.80 10.51
CA SER A 50 -9.90 -16.87 11.37
C SER A 50 -8.83 -16.36 12.34
N THR A 51 -8.62 -17.06 13.45
CA THR A 51 -7.59 -16.71 14.43
C THR A 51 -6.21 -16.58 13.78
N ASP A 52 -5.81 -17.50 12.90
CA ASP A 52 -4.53 -17.41 12.19
C ASP A 52 -4.44 -16.17 11.29
N ALA A 53 -5.53 -15.82 10.60
CA ALA A 53 -5.58 -14.61 9.78
C ALA A 53 -5.53 -13.32 10.62
N GLN A 54 -5.97 -13.36 11.88
CA GLN A 54 -5.83 -12.24 12.82
C GLN A 54 -4.39 -12.05 13.32
N HIS A 55 -3.54 -13.07 13.21
CA HIS A 55 -2.10 -12.98 13.49
C HIS A 55 -1.26 -12.68 12.24
N THR A 56 -1.90 -12.52 11.09
CA THR A 56 -1.22 -12.30 9.81
C THR A 56 -1.32 -10.84 9.40
N VAL A 57 -0.18 -10.25 9.06
CA VAL A 57 -0.11 -8.92 8.45
C VAL A 57 0.06 -9.09 6.95
N VAL A 58 -0.78 -8.44 6.14
CA VAL A 58 -0.65 -8.47 4.68
C VAL A 58 -0.42 -7.07 4.13
N THR A 59 0.49 -6.92 3.18
CA THR A 59 0.67 -5.70 2.40
C THR A 59 -0.04 -5.88 1.07
N ILE A 60 -1.00 -5.01 0.76
CA ILE A 60 -1.79 -5.04 -0.46
C ILE A 60 -1.44 -3.82 -1.30
N GLY A 61 -1.08 -4.04 -2.55
CA GLY A 61 -0.88 -3.00 -3.54
C GLY A 61 -2.15 -2.82 -4.38
N VAL A 62 -2.50 -1.58 -4.69
CA VAL A 62 -3.64 -1.25 -5.54
C VAL A 62 -3.37 0.01 -6.35
N SER A 63 -3.75 -0.04 -7.62
CA SER A 63 -3.81 1.13 -8.49
C SER A 63 -5.14 1.84 -8.30
N MET A 64 -5.10 3.16 -8.22
CA MET A 64 -6.26 4.03 -8.03
C MET A 64 -6.50 4.85 -9.29
N ASP A 65 -7.76 5.13 -9.61
CA ASP A 65 -8.12 6.10 -10.65
C ASP A 65 -8.26 7.53 -10.06
N PRO A 66 -8.28 8.58 -10.91
CA PRO A 66 -8.38 9.97 -10.43
C PRO A 66 -9.66 10.29 -9.65
N SER A 67 -10.69 9.43 -9.68
CA SER A 67 -11.90 9.58 -8.87
C SER A 67 -11.74 9.02 -7.45
N GLY A 68 -10.54 8.55 -7.09
CA GLY A 68 -10.25 7.99 -5.78
C GLY A 68 -10.79 6.58 -5.61
N ARG A 69 -11.05 5.84 -6.70
CA ARG A 69 -11.53 4.46 -6.67
C ARG A 69 -10.42 3.48 -7.06
N PRO A 70 -10.41 2.27 -6.48
CA PRO A 70 -9.47 1.23 -6.85
C PRO A 70 -9.82 0.66 -8.23
N VAL A 71 -8.79 0.39 -9.03
CA VAL A 71 -8.93 -0.39 -10.26
C VAL A 71 -8.99 -1.86 -9.86
N ASP A 72 -10.15 -2.50 -9.97
CA ASP A 72 -10.40 -3.85 -9.43
C ASP A 72 -9.33 -4.90 -9.80
N GLY A 73 -8.84 -4.88 -11.05
CA GLY A 73 -7.84 -5.81 -11.55
C GLY A 73 -6.40 -5.56 -11.07
N SER A 74 -6.14 -4.43 -10.39
CA SER A 74 -4.81 -4.06 -9.91
C SER A 74 -4.50 -4.56 -8.50
N ILE A 75 -5.52 -4.98 -7.74
CA ILE A 75 -5.37 -5.32 -6.32
C ILE A 75 -4.60 -6.63 -6.19
N ARG A 76 -3.43 -6.57 -5.56
CA ARG A 76 -2.50 -7.69 -5.44
C ARG A 76 -1.84 -7.77 -4.07
N LEU A 77 -1.55 -8.99 -3.64
CA LEU A 77 -0.76 -9.24 -2.44
C LEU A 77 0.71 -8.95 -2.75
N LEU A 78 1.32 -8.03 -2.02
CA LEU A 78 2.74 -7.68 -2.16
C LEU A 78 3.62 -8.46 -1.20
N GLY A 79 3.08 -8.86 -0.05
CA GLY A 79 3.78 -9.66 0.95
C GLY A 79 2.95 -9.88 2.20
N TYR A 80 3.39 -10.79 3.05
CA TYR A 80 2.76 -11.08 4.33
C TYR A 80 3.79 -11.46 5.39
N GLU A 81 3.42 -11.28 6.66
CA GLU A 81 4.25 -11.58 7.82
C GLU A 81 3.42 -12.24 8.92
N GLY A 82 4.04 -13.12 9.73
CA GLY A 82 3.41 -13.79 10.86
C GLY A 82 2.84 -15.17 10.52
N GLY A 83 1.68 -15.21 9.86
CA GLY A 83 0.96 -16.46 9.55
C GLY A 83 1.47 -17.24 8.34
N ASP A 84 0.73 -18.29 7.99
CA ASP A 84 1.02 -19.13 6.83
C ASP A 84 0.36 -18.58 5.53
N GLU A 85 0.61 -19.25 4.41
CA GLU A 85 0.07 -18.83 3.12
C GLU A 85 -1.47 -18.85 3.09
N THR A 86 -2.11 -19.78 3.80
CA THR A 86 -3.57 -19.90 3.86
C THR A 86 -4.18 -18.73 4.62
N ALA A 87 -3.61 -18.39 5.77
CA ALA A 87 -3.99 -17.23 6.57
C ALA A 87 -3.75 -15.92 5.81
N ALA A 88 -2.62 -15.80 5.10
CA ALA A 88 -2.31 -14.66 4.26
C ALA A 88 -3.32 -14.47 3.12
N ARG A 89 -3.71 -15.56 2.42
CA ARG A 89 -4.75 -15.52 1.38
C ARG A 89 -6.10 -15.07 1.94
N SER A 90 -6.49 -15.60 3.10
CA SER A 90 -7.74 -15.21 3.78
C SER A 90 -7.74 -13.72 4.18
N ALA A 91 -6.64 -13.24 4.78
CA ALA A 91 -6.46 -11.83 5.13
C ALA A 91 -6.45 -10.93 3.89
N PHE A 92 -5.79 -11.35 2.81
CA PHE A 92 -5.80 -10.66 1.53
C PHE A 92 -7.21 -10.54 0.95
N ASP A 93 -7.99 -11.62 0.92
CA ASP A 93 -9.36 -11.59 0.41
C ASP A 93 -10.29 -10.72 1.24
N ALA A 94 -10.09 -10.66 2.56
CA ALA A 94 -10.78 -9.70 3.42
C ALA A 94 -10.38 -8.25 3.13
N GLY A 95 -9.08 -7.98 2.97
CA GLY A 95 -8.56 -6.65 2.65
C GLY A 95 -9.01 -6.15 1.28
N ARG A 96 -8.92 -6.99 0.24
CA ARG A 96 -9.40 -6.71 -1.11
C ARG A 96 -10.89 -6.33 -1.11
N ARG A 97 -11.72 -7.10 -0.39
CA ARG A 97 -13.15 -6.79 -0.26
C ARG A 97 -13.40 -5.48 0.47
N ALA A 98 -12.60 -5.16 1.49
CA ALA A 98 -12.71 -3.90 2.22
C ALA A 98 -12.42 -2.69 1.31
N ILE A 99 -11.35 -2.78 0.51
CA ILE A 99 -10.95 -1.76 -0.46
C ILE A 99 -12.09 -1.49 -1.46
N GLN A 100 -12.63 -2.54 -2.08
CA GLN A 100 -13.71 -2.38 -3.06
C GLN A 100 -15.04 -1.93 -2.45
N ARG A 101 -15.35 -2.35 -1.22
CA ARG A 101 -16.61 -2.02 -0.56
C ARG A 101 -16.67 -0.57 -0.12
N CYS A 102 -15.58 -0.01 0.41
CA CYS A 102 -15.57 1.36 0.91
C CYS A 102 -15.29 2.40 -0.19
N ALA A 103 -14.81 1.99 -1.35
CA ALA A 103 -14.59 2.89 -2.48
C ALA A 103 -15.86 3.28 -3.26
N ARG A 104 -17.07 2.99 -2.75
CA ARG A 104 -18.34 3.23 -3.46
C ARG A 104 -18.59 4.70 -3.78
N ASP A 105 -18.06 5.60 -2.97
CA ASP A 105 -18.10 7.05 -3.19
C ASP A 105 -16.72 7.63 -3.55
N GLY A 106 -15.71 6.77 -3.71
CA GLY A 106 -14.30 7.15 -3.77
C GLY A 106 -13.70 7.39 -2.37
N TYR A 107 -12.38 7.33 -2.27
CA TYR A 107 -11.66 7.66 -1.04
C TYR A 107 -11.38 9.17 -0.95
N PRO A 108 -11.23 9.73 0.27
CA PRO A 108 -10.97 11.15 0.50
C PRO A 108 -9.51 11.50 0.18
N LEU A 109 -9.12 11.36 -1.09
CA LEU A 109 -7.78 11.60 -1.58
C LEU A 109 -7.72 12.92 -2.37
N PRO A 110 -6.69 13.75 -2.15
CA PRO A 110 -6.54 15.03 -2.83
C PRO A 110 -6.21 14.84 -4.32
N ALA A 111 -7.09 15.30 -5.22
CA ALA A 111 -6.92 15.16 -6.67
C ALA A 111 -5.62 15.79 -7.19
N GLU A 112 -5.18 16.90 -6.59
CA GLU A 112 -3.94 17.60 -6.94
C GLU A 112 -2.66 16.79 -6.67
N LYS A 113 -2.75 15.72 -5.87
CA LYS A 113 -1.63 14.83 -5.53
C LYS A 113 -1.80 13.43 -6.12
N TYR A 114 -2.59 13.28 -7.19
CA TYR A 114 -2.88 11.98 -7.79
C TYR A 114 -1.62 11.14 -8.06
N ASP A 115 -0.54 11.74 -8.54
CA ASP A 115 0.71 11.00 -8.78
C ASP A 115 1.31 10.37 -7.51
N GLN A 116 0.97 10.88 -6.32
CA GLN A 116 1.41 10.32 -5.04
C GLN A 116 0.60 9.12 -4.56
N TRP A 117 -0.63 8.94 -5.06
CA TRP A 117 -1.55 7.90 -4.57
C TRP A 117 -2.22 7.08 -5.68
N ARG A 118 -1.85 7.28 -6.95
CA ARG A 118 -2.27 6.42 -8.06
C ARG A 118 -1.82 4.96 -7.87
N GLU A 119 -0.75 4.73 -7.12
CA GLU A 119 -0.30 3.43 -6.65
C GLU A 119 -0.17 3.52 -5.14
N VAL A 120 -0.99 2.77 -4.39
CA VAL A 120 -0.91 2.74 -2.93
C VAL A 120 -0.60 1.35 -2.42
N GLU A 121 0.17 1.30 -1.34
CA GLU A 121 0.42 0.09 -0.57
C GLU A 121 -0.21 0.24 0.82
N ILE A 122 -1.12 -0.66 1.13
CA ILE A 122 -1.86 -0.66 2.39
C ILE A 122 -1.45 -1.90 3.18
N VAL A 123 -0.99 -1.69 4.40
CA VAL A 123 -0.66 -2.75 5.35
C VAL A 123 -1.90 -3.01 6.21
N PHE A 124 -2.49 -4.18 5.99
CA PHE A 124 -3.58 -4.72 6.78
C PHE A 124 -2.98 -5.49 7.94
N ASN A 125 -2.90 -4.81 9.09
CA ASN A 125 -2.55 -5.42 10.36
C ASN A 125 -3.78 -5.32 11.28
N PRO A 126 -4.28 -6.44 11.81
CA PRO A 126 -5.47 -6.49 12.67
C PRO A 126 -5.37 -5.64 13.93
N GLU A 127 -4.17 -5.42 14.45
CA GLU A 127 -3.90 -4.52 15.58
C GLU A 127 -3.71 -3.07 15.13
N ARG A 128 -3.02 -2.83 14.00
CA ARG A 128 -2.61 -1.49 13.54
C ARG A 128 -2.50 -1.34 12.01
N MET A 129 -3.60 -1.06 11.31
CA MET A 129 -3.57 -0.73 9.87
C MET A 129 -2.76 0.54 9.57
N ARG A 130 -2.07 0.58 8.43
CA ARG A 130 -1.32 1.75 7.95
C ARG A 130 -1.16 1.75 6.43
N MET A 131 -1.02 2.92 5.83
CA MET A 131 -0.57 3.10 4.44
C MET A 131 0.95 3.30 4.44
N LYS A 132 1.67 2.69 3.50
CA LYS A 132 3.10 2.94 3.30
C LYS A 132 3.29 4.25 2.51
#